data_AF-A0A5U2K364-F1
#
_entry.id   AF-A0A5U2K364-F1
#
_cell.length_a   1.000
_cell.length_b   1.000
_cell.length_c   1.000
_cell.angle_alpha   90.00
_cell.angle_beta   90.00
_cell.angle_gamma   90.00
#
_symmetry.space_group_name_H-M   'P 1'
#
loop_
_entity.id
_entity.type
_entity.pdbx_description
1 polymer ?
#
loop_
_entity_poly.entity_id
_entity_poly.type
_entity_poly.pdbx_seq_one_letter_code
_entity_poly.pdbx_strand_id
1 'polypeptide(L)'
;MNNEHLFISNIYSTNQDRISVTCIYDSLSKEAHHGCGLYYEIYESRFIALLRHHLSLLNKPDAEKLRRYAESQGTIIDDETYHAALNAERECRAEIAREQR
;
A
#
# COMPACT_ATOMS: atom_id res chain seq x y z
N MET A 1 8.51 6.32 -25.76
CA MET A 1 7.38 5.66 -25.07
C MET A 1 6.71 6.69 -24.18
N ASN A 2 5.39 6.87 -24.31
CA ASN A 2 4.68 7.89 -23.56
C ASN A 2 4.35 7.36 -22.15
N ASN A 3 5.14 7.77 -21.16
CA ASN A 3 5.03 7.31 -19.76
C ASN A 3 3.92 8.01 -18.97
N GLU A 4 3.07 8.81 -19.62
CA GLU A 4 1.98 9.56 -18.98
C GLU A 4 0.99 8.68 -18.20
N HIS A 5 0.86 7.42 -18.57
CA HIS A 5 0.03 6.44 -17.87
C HIS A 5 0.58 6.08 -16.48
N LEU A 6 1.86 6.34 -16.23
CA LEU A 6 2.52 6.12 -14.93
C LEU A 6 2.42 7.32 -14.01
N PHE A 7 1.75 8.42 -14.40
CA PHE A 7 1.63 9.62 -13.56
C PHE A 7 0.18 9.86 -13.12
N ILE A 8 0.02 10.16 -11.84
CA ILE A 8 -1.23 10.52 -11.17
C ILE A 8 -1.11 11.87 -10.49
N SER A 9 -2.23 12.44 -10.06
CA SER A 9 -2.26 13.67 -9.28
C SER A 9 -1.54 13.48 -7.94
N ASN A 10 -0.65 14.40 -7.57
CA ASN A 10 -0.04 14.42 -6.25
C ASN A 10 -1.01 15.05 -5.24
N ILE A 11 -1.65 14.24 -4.40
CA ILE A 11 -2.63 14.68 -3.39
C ILE A 11 -2.05 15.65 -2.35
N TYR A 12 -0.73 15.72 -2.22
CA TYR A 12 -0.03 16.59 -1.28
C TYR A 12 0.49 17.88 -1.93
N SER A 13 0.37 18.03 -3.25
CA SER A 13 0.80 19.25 -3.95
C SER A 13 -0.32 20.29 -3.98
N THR A 14 0.03 21.53 -3.62
CA THR A 14 -0.85 22.70 -3.79
C THR A 14 -0.87 23.22 -5.23
N ASN A 15 0.08 22.78 -6.08
CA ASN A 15 0.29 23.30 -7.43
C ASN A 15 -0.18 22.34 -8.53
N GLN A 16 -1.05 21.37 -8.19
CA GLN A 16 -1.55 20.35 -9.12
C GLN A 16 -0.42 19.53 -9.78
N ASP A 17 0.69 19.34 -9.06
CA ASP A 17 1.81 18.53 -9.57
C ASP A 17 1.38 17.09 -9.80
N ARG A 18 2.04 16.44 -10.76
CA ARG A 18 1.88 15.01 -11.01
C ARG A 18 3.03 14.23 -10.40
N ILE A 19 2.74 13.04 -9.90
CA ILE A 19 3.71 12.12 -9.29
C ILE A 19 3.58 10.74 -9.93
N SER A 20 4.69 10.00 -10.02
CA SER A 20 4.65 8.66 -10.61
C SER A 20 4.01 7.65 -9.66
N VAL A 21 3.26 6.70 -10.21
CA VAL A 21 2.66 5.59 -9.46
C VAL A 21 3.72 4.75 -8.75
N THR A 22 4.89 4.57 -9.37
CA THR A 22 6.05 3.91 -8.77
C THR A 22 6.54 4.64 -7.53
N CYS A 23 6.67 5.97 -7.60
CA CYS A 23 7.13 6.75 -6.44
C CYS A 23 6.16 6.66 -5.26
N ILE A 24 4.85 6.71 -5.53
CA ILE A 24 3.82 6.52 -4.50
C ILE A 24 3.91 5.10 -3.90
N TYR A 25 3.91 4.07 -4.76
CA TYR A 25 3.97 2.68 -4.33
C TYR A 25 5.20 2.39 -3.45
N ASP A 26 6.39 2.81 -3.89
CA ASP A 26 7.64 2.64 -3.15
C ASP A 26 7.64 3.40 -1.82
N SER A 27 7.06 4.60 -1.80
CA SER A 27 6.97 5.41 -0.58
C SER A 27 6.06 4.77 0.46
N LEU A 28 4.89 4.27 0.04
CA LEU A 28 3.97 3.56 0.91
C LEU A 28 4.56 2.23 1.42
N SER A 29 5.30 1.50 0.56
CA SER A 29 5.99 0.28 0.97
C SER A 29 7.07 0.57 2.02
N LYS A 30 7.88 1.62 1.83
CA LYS A 30 8.87 2.07 2.83
C LYS A 30 8.22 2.46 4.16
N GLU A 31 7.07 3.13 4.10
CA GLU A 31 6.30 3.48 5.29
C GLU A 31 5.78 2.22 6.01
N ALA A 32 5.23 1.26 5.27
CA ALA A 32 4.74 -0.01 5.82
C ALA A 32 5.85 -0.85 6.49
N HIS A 33 7.07 -0.80 5.94
CA HIS A 33 8.24 -1.45 6.53
C HIS A 33 8.64 -0.87 7.90
N HIS A 34 8.29 0.39 8.18
CA HIS A 34 8.69 1.03 9.43
C HIS A 34 8.00 0.36 10.63
N GLY A 35 8.80 -0.25 11.51
CA GLY A 35 8.30 -0.89 12.73
C GLY A 35 7.58 -2.22 12.51
N CYS A 36 7.77 -2.89 11.36
CA CYS A 36 7.25 -4.25 11.14
C CYS A 36 8.14 -5.35 11.75
N GLY A 37 9.37 -5.02 12.19
CA GLY A 37 10.22 -5.96 12.94
C GLY A 37 10.67 -7.20 12.16
N LEU A 38 10.74 -7.11 10.82
CA LEU A 38 10.98 -8.23 9.89
C LEU A 38 9.84 -9.26 9.80
N TYR A 39 8.66 -8.96 10.37
CA TYR A 39 7.46 -9.78 10.18
C TYR A 39 6.72 -9.33 8.91
N TYR A 40 6.58 -10.25 7.96
CA TYR A 40 5.95 -9.97 6.67
C TYR A 40 4.46 -9.68 6.84
N GLU A 41 3.77 -10.39 7.72
CA GLU A 41 2.33 -10.25 7.99
C GLU A 41 2.00 -8.84 8.52
N ILE A 42 2.90 -8.28 9.33
CA ILE A 42 2.80 -6.90 9.82
C ILE A 42 3.06 -5.89 8.68
N TYR A 43 4.02 -6.17 7.81
CA TYR A 43 4.29 -5.33 6.65
C TYR A 43 3.09 -5.33 5.68
N GLU A 44 2.59 -6.50 5.32
CA GLU A 44 1.58 -6.70 4.28
C GLU A 44 0.24 -6.05 4.65
N SER A 45 -0.25 -6.31 5.86
CA SER A 45 -1.47 -5.68 6.39
C SER A 45 -1.39 -4.14 6.39
N ARG A 46 -0.26 -3.59 6.84
CA ARG A 46 -0.01 -2.14 6.83
C ARG A 46 0.08 -1.58 5.42
N PHE A 47 0.78 -2.27 4.53
CA PHE A 47 0.96 -1.82 3.16
C PHE A 47 -0.36 -1.77 2.40
N ILE A 48 -1.19 -2.81 2.52
CA ILE A 48 -2.53 -2.84 1.92
C ILE A 48 -3.40 -1.75 2.54
N ALA A 49 -3.35 -1.52 3.85
CA ALA A 49 -4.12 -0.45 4.51
C ALA A 49 -3.73 0.95 3.99
N LEU A 50 -2.44 1.25 3.92
CA LEU A 50 -1.91 2.51 3.39
C LEU A 50 -2.31 2.73 1.93
N LEU A 51 -2.19 1.70 1.10
CA LEU A 51 -2.53 1.77 -0.31
C LEU A 51 -4.03 2.00 -0.53
N ARG A 52 -4.89 1.27 0.20
CA ARG A 52 -6.35 1.47 0.19
C ARG A 52 -6.74 2.88 0.64
N HIS A 53 -6.09 3.39 1.69
CA HIS A 53 -6.29 4.76 2.14
C HIS A 53 -5.90 5.77 1.05
N HIS A 54 -4.70 5.64 0.47
CA HIS A 54 -4.24 6.55 -0.58
C HIS A 54 -5.17 6.54 -1.81
N LEU A 55 -5.63 5.36 -2.23
CA LEU A 55 -6.60 5.22 -3.32
C LEU A 55 -7.93 5.92 -3.05
N SER A 56 -8.39 5.95 -1.79
CA SER A 56 -9.63 6.64 -1.41
C SER A 56 -9.55 8.17 -1.54
N LEU A 57 -8.33 8.72 -1.57
CA LEU A 57 -8.07 10.15 -1.72
C LEU A 57 -7.93 10.59 -3.18
N LEU A 58 -7.74 9.64 -4.10
CA LEU A 58 -7.54 9.90 -5.52
C LEU A 58 -8.87 10.02 -6.27
N ASN A 59 -8.84 10.75 -7.39
CA ASN A 59 -9.91 10.68 -8.37
C ASN A 59 -9.96 9.26 -9.00
N LYS A 60 -11.14 8.89 -9.54
CA LYS A 60 -11.37 7.53 -10.05
C LYS A 60 -10.36 7.08 -11.13
N PRO A 61 -10.00 7.92 -12.14
CA PRO A 61 -8.97 7.55 -13.12
C PRO A 61 -7.58 7.29 -12.52
N ASP A 62 -7.13 8.13 -11.60
CA ASP A 62 -5.81 8.00 -10.99
C ASP A 62 -5.75 6.84 -10.00
N ALA A 63 -6.84 6.61 -9.25
CA ALA A 63 -6.99 5.44 -8.39
C ALA A 63 -6.86 4.13 -9.20
N GLU A 64 -7.51 4.06 -10.36
CA GLU A 64 -7.44 2.87 -11.24
C GLU A 64 -6.01 2.63 -11.77
N LYS A 65 -5.26 3.68 -12.12
CA LYS A 65 -3.86 3.54 -12.55
C LYS A 65 -2.99 2.98 -11.43
N LEU A 66 -3.11 3.53 -10.22
CA LEU A 66 -2.33 3.07 -9.08
C LEU A 66 -2.71 1.64 -8.68
N ARG A 67 -4.00 1.29 -8.73
CA ARG A 67 -4.46 -0.09 -8.50
C ARG A 67 -3.84 -1.07 -9.48
N ARG A 68 -3.93 -0.82 -10.79
CA ARG A 68 -3.32 -1.69 -11.82
C ARG A 68 -1.82 -1.82 -11.65
N TYR A 69 -1.16 -0.72 -11.28
CA TYR A 69 0.27 -0.75 -10.98
C TYR A 69 0.55 -1.66 -9.77
N ALA A 70 -0.17 -1.52 -8.67
CA ALA A 70 -0.01 -2.39 -7.50
C ALA A 70 -0.26 -3.88 -7.82
N GLU A 71 -1.30 -4.18 -8.59
CA GLU A 71 -1.60 -5.54 -9.06
C GLU A 71 -0.47 -6.09 -9.93
N SER A 72 0.13 -5.27 -10.81
CA SER A 72 1.30 -5.65 -11.61
C SER A 72 2.56 -5.93 -10.77
N GLN A 73 2.62 -5.40 -9.55
CA GLN A 73 3.67 -5.70 -8.57
C GLN A 73 3.30 -6.89 -7.65
N GLY A 74 2.16 -7.53 -7.88
CA GLY A 74 1.67 -8.66 -7.08
C GLY A 74 0.90 -8.28 -5.82
N THR A 75 0.54 -6.99 -5.64
CA THR A 75 -0.25 -6.54 -4.48
C THR A 75 -1.73 -6.46 -4.84
N ILE A 76 -2.50 -7.41 -4.31
CA ILE A 76 -3.96 -7.42 -4.42
C ILE A 76 -4.54 -6.66 -3.22
N ILE A 77 -5.50 -5.77 -3.46
CA ILE A 77 -6.00 -4.82 -2.46
C ILE A 77 -7.51 -4.91 -2.22
N ASP A 78 -8.15 -5.97 -2.71
CA ASP A 78 -9.57 -6.20 -2.47
C ASP A 78 -9.86 -6.45 -0.98
N ASP A 79 -11.15 -6.46 -0.64
CA ASP A 79 -11.58 -6.59 0.75
C ASP A 79 -11.19 -7.96 1.33
N GLU A 80 -11.24 -9.03 0.53
CA GLU A 80 -10.88 -10.38 0.96
C GLU A 80 -9.40 -10.47 1.32
N THR A 81 -8.52 -10.02 0.44
CA THR A 81 -7.07 -9.99 0.65
C THR A 81 -6.72 -9.11 1.84
N TYR A 82 -7.37 -7.95 1.98
CA TYR A 82 -7.15 -7.07 3.11
C TYR A 82 -7.57 -7.71 4.44
N HIS A 83 -8.73 -8.38 4.49
CA HIS A 83 -9.19 -9.09 5.68
C HIS A 83 -8.28 -10.27 6.04
N ALA A 84 -7.78 -11.01 5.04
CA ALA A 84 -6.82 -12.09 5.25
C ALA A 84 -5.51 -11.55 5.86
N ALA A 85 -4.95 -10.47 5.30
CA ALA A 85 -3.73 -9.83 5.82
C ALA A 85 -3.91 -9.32 7.26
N LEU A 86 -5.06 -8.73 7.59
CA LEU A 86 -5.36 -8.30 8.96
C LEU A 86 -5.41 -9.46 9.96
N ASN A 87 -5.95 -10.62 9.55
CA ASN A 87 -6.00 -11.80 10.40
C ASN A 87 -4.60 -12.39 10.59
N ALA A 88 -3.81 -12.49 9.53
CA ALA A 88 -2.42 -12.94 9.60
C ALA A 88 -1.57 -12.04 10.51
N GLU A 89 -1.74 -10.71 10.43
CA GLU A 89 -1.07 -9.77 11.35
C GLU A 89 -1.44 -10.05 12.81
N ARG A 90 -2.72 -10.28 13.10
CA ARG A 90 -3.20 -10.55 14.47
C ARG A 90 -2.60 -11.83 15.03
N GLU A 91 -2.57 -12.90 14.23
CA GLU A 91 -1.97 -14.19 14.61
C GLU A 91 -0.47 -14.04 14.86
N CYS A 92 0.26 -13.40 13.93
CA CYS A 92 1.68 -13.11 14.05
C CYS A 92 1.99 -12.30 15.33
N ARG A 93 1.23 -11.23 15.61
CA ARG A 93 1.41 -10.44 16.84
C ARG A 93 1.14 -11.24 18.11
N ALA A 94 0.16 -12.15 18.07
CA ALA A 94 -0.13 -13.03 19.20
C ALA A 94 0.99 -14.06 19.43
N GLU A 95 1.70 -14.49 18.38
CA GLU A 95 2.91 -15.32 18.49
C GLU A 95 4.07 -14.54 19.10
N ILE A 96 4.38 -13.36 18.56
CA ILE A 96 5.43 -12.48 19.09
C ILE A 96 5.21 -12.23 20.59
N ALA A 97 3.98 -11.91 20.98
CA ALA A 97 3.63 -11.64 22.37
C ALA A 97 3.71 -12.89 23.27
N ARG A 98 3.62 -14.11 22.71
CA ARG A 98 3.82 -15.36 23.45
C ARG A 98 5.30 -15.68 23.63
N GLU A 99 6.12 -15.42 22.62
CA GLU A 99 7.57 -15.70 22.65
C GLU A 99 8.35 -14.71 23.54
N GLN A 100 7.85 -13.49 23.71
CA GLN A 100 8.47 -12.45 24.54
C GLN A 100 8.06 -12.49 26.02
N ARG A 101 7.30 -13.52 26.44
CA ARG A 101 6.91 -13.76 27.84
C ARG A 101 7.83 -14.77 28.49
#